data_AF-A0A2A9M223-F1
#
_entry.id   AF-A0A2A9M223-F1
#
_cell.length_a   1.000
_cell.length_b   1.000
_cell.length_c   1.000
_cell.angle_alpha   90.00
_cell.angle_beta   90.00
_cell.angle_gamma   90.00
#
_symmetry.space_group_name_H-M   'P 1'
#
loop_
_entity.id
_entity.type
_entity.pdbx_description
1 polymer ?
#
loop_
_entity_poly.entity_id
_entity_poly.type
_entity_poly.pdbx_seq_one_letter_code
_entity_poly.pdbx_strand_id
1 'polypeptide(L)'
;MELLGANWADYLTGVMDCPFWEEELRAIEEEAQPFANSPSVQASMTSLRRLFDLFYQLSDVRDHLNQIMELGSRAAGIAGTGLNASEEVSNVDEHAKRASAGYDRLMKEYPEYCAKVDDVLGSGLALLRQKHRFTFSGLHRFFY
;
A
#
# COMPACT_ATOMS: atom_id res chain seq x y z
N MET A 1 -16.99 -2.69 9.96
CA MET A 1 -16.63 -2.63 8.53
C MET A 1 -15.39 -3.49 8.34
N GLU A 2 -15.46 -4.48 7.47
CA GLU A 2 -14.42 -5.51 7.33
C GLU A 2 -13.07 -4.95 6.88
N LEU A 3 -13.09 -3.94 6.00
CA LEU A 3 -11.89 -3.26 5.50
C LEU A 3 -10.96 -2.81 6.64
N LEU A 4 -11.45 -2.11 7.68
CA LEU A 4 -10.58 -1.62 8.76
C LEU A 4 -9.92 -2.76 9.55
N GLY A 5 -10.67 -3.85 9.77
CA GLY A 5 -10.21 -5.02 10.52
C GLY A 5 -9.32 -5.97 9.71
N ALA A 6 -9.36 -5.89 8.38
CA ALA A 6 -8.61 -6.77 7.49
C ALA A 6 -7.09 -6.60 7.66
N ASN A 7 -6.35 -7.69 7.46
CA ASN A 7 -4.89 -7.64 7.42
C ASN A 7 -4.42 -7.09 6.07
N TRP A 8 -4.08 -5.80 6.00
CA TRP A 8 -3.69 -5.16 4.73
C TRP A 8 -2.31 -5.58 4.25
N ALA A 9 -1.47 -6.16 5.13
CA ALA A 9 -0.19 -6.71 4.73
C ALA A 9 -0.35 -7.97 3.85
N ASP A 10 -1.48 -8.67 3.96
CA ASP A 10 -1.88 -9.71 3.02
C ASP A 10 -2.48 -9.07 1.77
N TYR A 11 -1.57 -8.61 0.90
CA TYR A 11 -1.92 -7.94 -0.34
C TYR A 11 -2.84 -8.78 -1.23
N LEU A 12 -2.62 -10.10 -1.32
CA LEU A 12 -3.40 -10.98 -2.19
C LEU A 12 -4.86 -11.02 -1.73
N THR A 13 -5.09 -11.25 -0.44
CA THR A 13 -6.44 -11.25 0.14
C THR A 13 -7.08 -9.88 -0.01
N GLY A 14 -6.33 -8.79 0.25
CA GLY A 14 -6.83 -7.43 0.08
C GLY A 14 -7.29 -7.11 -1.35
N VAL A 15 -6.57 -7.55 -2.38
CA VAL A 15 -6.97 -7.38 -3.78
C VAL A 15 -8.20 -8.21 -4.13
N MET A 16 -8.28 -9.45 -3.63
CA MET A 16 -9.42 -10.33 -3.88
C MET A 16 -10.70 -9.84 -3.21
N ASP A 17 -10.57 -9.23 -2.03
CA ASP A 17 -11.71 -8.73 -1.25
C ASP A 17 -12.16 -7.32 -1.68
N CYS A 18 -11.29 -6.56 -2.36
CA CYS A 18 -11.55 -5.18 -2.77
C CYS A 18 -12.89 -4.98 -3.49
N PRO A 19 -13.31 -5.81 -4.47
CA PRO A 19 -14.60 -5.62 -5.15
C PRO A 19 -15.81 -5.75 -4.20
N PHE A 20 -15.71 -6.59 -3.17
CA PHE A 20 -16.78 -6.73 -2.18
C PHE A 20 -16.85 -5.50 -1.28
N TRP A 21 -15.71 -4.97 -0.84
CA TRP A 21 -15.68 -3.74 -0.05
C TRP A 21 -16.15 -2.52 -0.84
N GLU A 22 -15.83 -2.42 -2.13
CA GLU A 22 -16.35 -1.39 -3.03
C GLU A 22 -17.87 -1.46 -3.16
N GLU A 23 -18.43 -2.67 -3.22
CA GLU A 23 -19.88 -2.88 -3.23
C GLU A 23 -20.54 -2.43 -1.92
N GLU A 24 -19.94 -2.78 -0.79
CA GLU A 24 -20.41 -2.33 0.51
C GLU A 24 -20.36 -0.80 0.64
N LEU A 25 -19.27 -0.17 0.18
CA LEU A 25 -19.17 1.29 0.16
C LEU A 25 -20.29 1.90 -0.66
N ARG A 26 -20.53 1.38 -1.87
CA ARG A 26 -21.59 1.84 -2.77
C ARG A 26 -22.96 1.74 -2.10
N ALA A 27 -23.27 0.60 -1.49
CA ALA A 27 -24.53 0.40 -0.77
C ALA A 27 -24.69 1.40 0.38
N ILE A 28 -23.64 1.60 1.19
CA ILE A 28 -23.64 2.57 2.29
C ILE A 28 -23.84 4.00 1.76
N GLU A 29 -23.20 4.34 0.64
CA GLU A 29 -23.34 5.66 0.02
C GLU A 29 -24.75 5.92 -0.51
N GLU A 30 -25.40 4.91 -1.09
CA GLU A 30 -26.80 4.98 -1.52
C GLU A 30 -27.74 5.16 -0.32
N GLU A 31 -27.54 4.40 0.76
CA GLU A 31 -28.32 4.50 2.00
C GLU A 31 -28.12 5.85 2.72
N ALA A 32 -26.96 6.47 2.56
CA ALA A 32 -26.65 7.76 3.17
C ALA A 32 -27.32 8.95 2.44
N GLN A 33 -27.81 8.79 1.21
CA GLN A 33 -28.38 9.90 0.40
C GLN A 33 -29.49 10.68 1.09
N PRO A 34 -30.49 10.07 1.75
CA PRO A 34 -31.54 10.81 2.46
C PRO A 34 -31.00 11.69 3.60
N PHE A 35 -29.79 11.41 4.08
CA PHE A 35 -29.11 12.10 5.16
C PHE A 35 -28.01 13.05 4.67
N ALA A 36 -28.05 13.47 3.40
CA ALA A 36 -27.07 14.38 2.80
C ALA A 36 -26.84 15.67 3.62
N ASN A 37 -27.89 16.19 4.26
CA ASN A 37 -27.83 17.41 5.06
C ASN A 37 -27.49 17.17 6.55
N SER A 38 -27.30 15.91 6.96
CA SER A 38 -26.96 15.57 8.35
C SER A 38 -25.44 15.65 8.57
N PRO A 39 -24.94 16.60 9.37
CA PRO A 39 -23.49 16.78 9.55
C PRO A 39 -22.80 15.54 10.14
N SER A 40 -23.46 14.81 11.04
CA SER A 40 -22.89 13.60 11.66
C SER A 40 -22.74 12.45 10.68
N VAL A 41 -23.70 12.28 9.78
CA VAL A 41 -23.63 11.26 8.71
C VAL A 41 -22.54 11.64 7.71
N GLN A 42 -22.48 12.91 7.29
CA GLN A 42 -21.44 13.36 6.36
C GLN A 42 -20.03 13.24 6.94
N ALA A 43 -19.85 13.50 8.23
CA ALA A 43 -18.57 13.29 8.91
C ALA A 43 -18.15 11.81 8.88
N SER A 44 -19.09 10.90 9.13
CA SER A 44 -18.86 9.45 9.09
C SER A 44 -18.52 8.98 7.67
N MET A 45 -19.27 9.44 6.67
CA MET A 45 -19.02 9.14 5.25
C MET A 45 -17.66 9.66 4.77
N THR A 46 -17.26 10.84 5.23
CA THR A 46 -15.94 11.40 4.92
C THR A 46 -14.82 10.53 5.52
N SER A 47 -14.98 10.09 6.77
CA SER A 47 -14.01 9.20 7.42
C SER A 47 -13.92 7.84 6.71
N LEU A 48 -15.05 7.30 6.27
CA LEU A 48 -15.13 6.05 5.51
C LEU A 48 -14.43 6.16 4.15
N ARG A 49 -14.75 7.18 3.35
CA ARG A 49 -14.09 7.43 2.06
C ARG A 49 -12.60 7.61 2.21
N ARG A 50 -12.19 8.36 3.25
CA ARG A 50 -10.78 8.55 3.60
C ARG A 50 -10.06 7.22 3.87
N LEU A 51 -10.72 6.24 4.49
CA LEU A 51 -10.15 4.91 4.70
C LEU A 51 -9.93 4.16 3.37
N PHE A 52 -10.89 4.23 2.45
CA PHE A 52 -10.74 3.65 1.11
C PHE A 52 -9.66 4.34 0.29
N ASP A 53 -9.62 5.68 0.30
CA ASP A 53 -8.58 6.45 -0.38
C ASP A 53 -7.18 6.04 0.09
N LEU A 54 -7.02 5.79 1.40
CA LEU A 54 -5.77 5.27 1.94
C LEU A 54 -5.49 3.85 1.44
N PHE A 55 -6.48 2.96 1.51
CA PHE A 55 -6.35 1.57 1.04
C PHE A 55 -5.89 1.51 -0.41
N TYR A 56 -6.53 2.26 -1.32
CA TYR A 56 -6.14 2.29 -2.73
C TYR A 56 -4.72 2.77 -2.95
N GLN A 57 -4.32 3.84 -2.27
CA GLN A 57 -2.96 4.37 -2.37
C GLN A 57 -1.92 3.37 -1.85
N LEU A 58 -2.19 2.70 -0.73
CA LEU A 58 -1.28 1.69 -0.19
C LEU A 58 -1.19 0.47 -1.10
N SER A 59 -2.32 0.00 -1.64
CA SER A 59 -2.37 -1.14 -2.56
C SER A 59 -1.60 -0.87 -3.85
N ASP A 60 -1.77 0.31 -4.45
CA ASP A 60 -1.06 0.71 -5.68
C ASP A 60 0.46 0.76 -5.47
N VAL A 61 0.92 1.45 -4.41
CA VAL A 61 2.36 1.54 -4.13
C VAL A 61 2.92 0.16 -3.76
N ARG A 62 2.16 -0.68 -3.05
CA ARG A 62 2.60 -2.03 -2.71
C ARG A 62 2.73 -2.92 -3.94
N ASP A 63 1.78 -2.86 -4.87
CA ASP A 63 1.86 -3.58 -6.14
C ASP A 63 3.08 -3.15 -6.94
N HIS A 64 3.30 -1.84 -7.07
CA HIS A 64 4.47 -1.28 -7.74
C HIS A 64 5.80 -1.78 -7.13
N LEU A 65 5.90 -1.83 -5.80
CA LEU A 65 7.07 -2.40 -5.11
C LEU A 65 7.25 -3.90 -5.41
N ASN A 66 6.16 -4.68 -5.42
CA ASN A 66 6.21 -6.09 -5.78
C ASN A 66 6.70 -6.27 -7.22
N GLN A 67 6.20 -5.47 -8.17
CA GLN A 67 6.62 -5.50 -9.58
C GLN A 67 8.12 -5.21 -9.74
N ILE A 68 8.65 -4.19 -9.05
CA ILE A 68 10.09 -3.88 -9.09
C ILE A 68 10.93 -5.04 -8.53
N MET A 69 10.52 -5.62 -7.41
CA MET A 69 11.23 -6.75 -6.82
C MET A 69 11.19 -7.99 -7.73
N GLU A 70 10.09 -8.19 -8.45
CA GLU A 70 9.96 -9.25 -9.44
C GLU A 70 10.90 -9.02 -10.62
N LEU A 71 10.91 -7.81 -11.19
CA LEU A 71 11.83 -7.44 -12.28
C LEU A 71 13.29 -7.62 -11.88
N GLY A 72 13.66 -7.18 -10.68
CA GLY A 72 15.02 -7.41 -10.14
C GLY A 72 15.35 -8.89 -9.98
N SER A 73 14.37 -9.71 -9.58
CA SER A 73 14.56 -11.16 -9.46
C SER A 73 14.71 -11.84 -10.84
N ARG A 74 13.98 -11.37 -11.87
CA ARG A 74 14.14 -11.83 -13.26
C ARG A 74 15.50 -11.41 -13.85
N ALA A 75 15.96 -10.19 -13.55
CA ALA A 75 17.26 -9.69 -13.99
C ALA A 75 18.43 -10.48 -13.39
N ALA A 76 18.27 -11.03 -12.18
CA ALA A 76 19.29 -11.87 -11.54
C ALA A 76 19.40 -13.28 -12.15
N GLY A 77 18.45 -13.70 -12.99
CA GLY A 77 18.37 -15.05 -13.54
C GLY A 77 17.99 -16.12 -12.50
N ILE A 78 17.93 -17.38 -12.93
CA ILE A 78 17.49 -18.50 -12.09
C ILE A 78 18.35 -18.57 -10.83
N ALA A 79 17.71 -18.43 -9.66
CA ALA A 79 18.37 -18.45 -8.35
C ALA A 79 19.57 -17.49 -8.21
N GLY A 80 19.60 -16.38 -8.97
CA GLY A 80 20.71 -15.42 -8.94
C GLY A 80 21.97 -15.86 -9.69
N THR A 81 21.89 -16.91 -10.51
CA THR A 81 23.04 -17.45 -11.27
C THR A 81 23.33 -16.72 -12.57
N GLY A 82 22.47 -15.77 -12.97
CA GLY A 82 22.52 -15.13 -14.29
C GLY A 82 22.00 -15.99 -15.45
N LEU A 83 21.66 -17.27 -15.21
CA LEU A 83 21.07 -18.12 -16.22
C LEU A 83 19.66 -17.63 -16.59
N ASN A 84 19.41 -17.40 -17.89
CA ASN A 84 18.17 -16.80 -18.41
C ASN A 84 17.83 -15.44 -17.77
N ALA A 85 18.84 -14.65 -17.39
CA ALA A 85 18.66 -13.30 -16.89
C ALA A 85 17.99 -12.40 -17.93
N SER A 86 17.02 -11.59 -17.49
CA SER A 86 16.48 -10.49 -18.27
C SER A 86 17.37 -9.25 -18.18
N GLU A 87 16.98 -8.18 -18.88
CA GLU A 87 17.64 -6.87 -18.78
C GLU A 87 17.64 -6.33 -17.33
N GLU A 88 18.70 -5.63 -16.98
CA GLU A 88 18.89 -5.03 -15.66
C GLU A 88 17.98 -3.81 -15.45
N VAL A 89 17.43 -3.68 -14.25
CA VAL A 89 16.61 -2.52 -13.86
C VAL A 89 17.53 -1.42 -13.29
N SER A 90 17.82 -0.40 -14.10
CA SER A 90 18.80 0.65 -13.74
C SER A 90 18.25 1.77 -12.84
N ASN A 91 16.94 1.86 -12.66
CA ASN A 91 16.27 2.98 -12.00
C ASN A 91 15.58 2.61 -10.66
N VAL A 92 15.97 1.50 -10.03
CA VAL A 92 15.41 1.05 -8.74
C VAL A 92 15.55 2.11 -7.65
N ASP A 93 16.67 2.85 -7.63
CA ASP A 93 16.91 3.96 -6.68
C ASP A 93 15.84 5.05 -6.76
N GLU A 94 15.41 5.41 -7.97
CA GLU A 94 14.40 6.44 -8.17
C GLU A 94 13.04 5.97 -7.63
N HIS A 95 12.68 4.72 -7.92
CA HIS A 95 11.44 4.15 -7.41
C HIS A 95 11.45 4.01 -5.89
N ALA A 96 12.55 3.56 -5.30
CA ALA A 96 12.71 3.46 -3.84
C ALA A 96 12.56 4.84 -3.18
N LYS A 97 13.15 5.88 -3.77
CA LYS A 97 13.03 7.27 -3.28
C LYS A 97 11.59 7.77 -3.36
N ARG A 98 10.89 7.54 -4.48
CA ARG A 98 9.48 7.94 -4.65
C ARG A 98 8.55 7.22 -3.69
N ALA A 99 8.71 5.90 -3.52
CA ALA A 99 7.92 5.11 -2.58
C ALA A 99 8.19 5.52 -1.13
N SER A 100 9.45 5.81 -0.76
CA SER A 100 9.82 6.33 0.56
C SER A 100 9.18 7.70 0.85
N ALA A 101 9.14 8.59 -0.14
CA ALA A 101 8.44 9.87 -0.02
C ALA A 101 6.91 9.68 0.11
N GLY A 102 6.34 8.70 -0.60
CA GLY A 102 4.94 8.31 -0.46
C GLY A 102 4.61 7.82 0.95
N TYR A 103 5.48 6.99 1.53
CA TYR A 103 5.39 6.56 2.93
C TYR A 103 5.37 7.75 3.89
N ASP A 104 6.35 8.66 3.77
CA ASP A 104 6.43 9.84 4.63
C ASP A 104 5.19 10.75 4.49
N ARG A 105 4.64 10.86 3.27
CA ARG A 105 3.41 11.61 3.00
C ARG A 105 2.21 10.96 3.69
N LEU A 106 1.99 9.66 3.46
CA LEU A 106 0.83 8.94 3.99
C LEU A 106 0.85 8.87 5.52
N MET A 107 2.02 8.74 6.14
CA MET A 107 2.18 8.82 7.60
C MET A 107 1.75 10.18 8.19
N LYS A 108 1.92 11.27 7.44
CA LYS A 108 1.51 12.62 7.85
C LYS A 108 0.05 12.91 7.54
N GLU A 109 -0.43 12.45 6.40
CA GLU A 109 -1.81 12.66 5.97
C GLU A 109 -2.76 11.82 6.81
N TYR A 110 -2.43 10.57 7.12
CA TYR A 110 -3.31 9.62 7.82
C TYR A 110 -2.72 9.17 9.17
N PRO A 111 -2.49 10.10 10.13
CA PRO A 111 -1.88 9.76 11.42
C PRO A 111 -2.70 8.74 12.20
N GLU A 112 -4.03 8.74 12.06
CA GLU A 112 -4.95 7.78 12.66
C GLU A 112 -4.79 6.35 12.13
N TYR A 113 -4.19 6.18 10.96
CA TYR A 113 -3.98 4.89 10.29
C TYR A 113 -2.50 4.57 10.06
N CYS A 114 -1.60 5.21 10.81
CA CYS A 114 -0.15 5.00 10.68
C CYS A 114 0.28 3.53 10.79
N ALA A 115 -0.40 2.72 11.60
CA ALA A 115 -0.14 1.28 11.69
C ALA A 115 -0.40 0.56 10.36
N LYS A 116 -1.51 0.87 9.65
CA LYS A 116 -1.80 0.30 8.32
C LYS A 116 -0.75 0.72 7.30
N VAL A 117 -0.29 1.97 7.36
CA VAL A 117 0.77 2.47 6.47
C VAL A 117 2.09 1.71 6.72
N ASP A 118 2.46 1.51 7.99
CA ASP A 118 3.63 0.73 8.38
C ASP A 118 3.52 -0.74 7.91
N ASP A 119 2.38 -1.38 8.17
CA ASP A 119 2.14 -2.79 7.85
C ASP A 119 2.27 -3.05 6.34
N VAL A 120 1.72 -2.18 5.49
CA VAL A 120 1.70 -2.38 4.03
C VAL A 120 2.97 -1.84 3.38
N LEU A 121 3.18 -0.54 3.50
CA LEU A 121 4.20 0.17 2.74
C LEU A 121 5.54 0.17 3.45
N GLY A 122 5.55 0.32 4.78
CA GLY A 122 6.78 0.18 5.58
C GLY A 122 7.41 -1.20 5.40
N SER A 123 6.62 -2.27 5.55
CA SER A 123 7.06 -3.64 5.28
C SER A 123 7.48 -3.86 3.83
N GLY A 124 6.79 -3.24 2.87
CA GLY A 124 7.16 -3.32 1.45
C GLY A 124 8.51 -2.68 1.15
N LEU A 125 8.78 -1.51 1.73
CA LEU A 125 10.08 -0.84 1.64
C LEU A 125 11.17 -1.65 2.35
N ALA A 126 10.88 -2.27 3.49
CA ALA A 126 11.81 -3.16 4.16
C ALA A 126 12.19 -4.38 3.30
N LEU A 127 11.23 -4.99 2.60
CA LEU A 127 11.47 -6.08 1.66
C LEU A 127 12.30 -5.63 0.44
N LEU A 128 11.95 -4.50 -0.18
CA LEU A 128 12.77 -3.95 -1.27
C LEU A 128 14.20 -3.69 -0.79
N ARG A 129 14.36 -3.21 0.45
CA ARG A 129 15.65 -2.91 1.04
C ARG A 129 16.56 -4.12 1.20
N GLN A 130 16.01 -5.31 1.41
CA GLN A 130 16.79 -6.55 1.47
C GLN A 130 17.46 -6.87 0.13
N LYS A 131 16.89 -6.37 -0.98
CA LYS A 131 17.40 -6.56 -2.35
C LYS A 131 18.22 -5.38 -2.85
N HIS A 132 17.87 -4.15 -2.44
CA HIS A 132 18.50 -2.91 -2.91
C HIS A 132 18.70 -1.93 -1.76
N ARG A 133 19.92 -1.41 -1.55
CA ARG A 133 20.24 -0.63 -0.35
C ARG A 133 19.78 0.83 -0.46
N PHE A 134 18.77 1.23 0.30
CA PHE A 134 18.35 2.64 0.49
C PHE A 134 17.88 2.93 1.93
N THR A 135 17.51 4.18 2.23
CA THR A 135 17.02 4.60 3.56
C THR A 135 15.65 5.27 3.46
N PHE A 136 14.81 5.11 4.49
CA PHE A 136 13.52 5.79 4.64
C PHE A 136 13.24 6.10 6.13
N SER A 137 12.33 7.01 6.44
CA SER A 137 12.16 7.54 7.81
C SER A 137 11.74 6.48 8.84
N GLY A 138 10.90 5.53 8.43
CA GLY A 138 10.39 4.44 9.26
C GLY A 138 11.33 3.25 9.42
N LEU A 139 12.52 3.27 8.78
CA LEU A 139 13.42 2.12 8.69
C LEU A 139 13.69 1.43 10.02
N HIS A 140 13.83 2.21 11.10
CA HIS A 140 14.17 1.70 12.42
C HIS A 140 13.13 0.72 13.01
N ARG A 141 11.90 0.75 12.50
CA ARG A 141 10.81 -0.13 12.94
C ARG A 141 10.89 -1.55 12.35
N PHE A 142 11.75 -1.76 11.34
CA PHE A 142 11.82 -2.98 10.55
C PHE A 142 13.20 -3.68 10.63
N PHE A 143 13.97 -3.45 11.70
CA PHE A 143 15.33 -4.02 11.88
C PHE A 143 15.37 -5.43 12.50
N TYR A 144 14.25 -6.15 12.54
CA TYR A 144 14.14 -7.47 13.18
C TYR A 144 13.68 -8.52 12.17
#